data_AF-A0A942KWA7-F1
#
_entry.id   AF-A0A942KWA7-F1
#
_cell.length_a   1.000
_cell.length_b   1.000
_cell.length_c   1.000
_cell.angle_alpha   90.00
_cell.angle_beta   90.00
_cell.angle_gamma   90.00
#
_symmetry.space_group_name_H-M   'P 1'
#
loop_
_entity.id
_entity.type
_entity.pdbx_description
1 polymer ?
#
loop_
_entity_poly.entity_id
_entity_poly.type
_entity_poly.pdbx_seq_one_letter_code
_entity_poly.pdbx_strand_id
1 'polypeptide(L)'
;MREIIRLVLVLGLVGFISGGALGAFYKYTAPIVEARQMQEVAEGLKAVVPDAKRFEKMDTAPPEVQGTLFKAFDDAGKTLGIVFETIAKGFVGDIKLLIGIEPENKKVISIKILGHQETPGVGTRIEEPGFLGQFKGKSILDNFQIGQDIDALSGATVSAKAVAKAVGLQTRAVLKHLGQDVGELPPPVPVEQPPLEEPVKIDLPVLAGELWTGMGSLQLVAVEVPAAFSAEEKVYLVKSEKGENLGLLLVVIGNGYGGPMQLAVGMDKDLAKVTGIRLLENKETPGLGTKVGEEPFVGQFVGKPLKDTFILGQDVDGITMATVSAQGVVDAVREKTRVAAEHFKAGIDAIKVIPQQISVPAEPAKDPAPKPAPIPAPKPAPAPVAPPKEQPAPPKPPAAQVRVQDTVAQELWSGKGKLAVSALAGTPSGFAPEDKAYLVKTEKGDTLGILLLVYGKGYGGPMQIAIALDKDLKSIVGVKLLENKETPGLGTKVGEAAFTGQFAGKQISGSLTIGQDLDGITMATVSAEAFANTVREKAKAAADFYRGRLGS
;
A
#
# COMPACT_ATOMS: atom_id res chain seq x y z
N MET A 1 11.20 -9.32 52.75
CA MET A 1 11.48 -10.74 52.42
C MET A 1 10.22 -11.53 52.09
N ARG A 2 9.16 -11.51 52.94
CA ARG A 2 7.89 -12.21 52.65
C ARG A 2 7.19 -11.79 51.34
N GLU A 3 7.14 -10.50 51.03
CA GLU A 3 6.53 -10.00 49.78
C GLU A 3 7.29 -10.44 48.53
N ILE A 4 8.63 -10.46 48.59
CA ILE A 4 9.48 -10.93 47.49
C ILE A 4 9.25 -12.44 47.27
N ILE A 5 9.20 -13.23 48.33
CA ILE A 5 8.90 -14.67 48.26
C ILE A 5 7.50 -14.92 47.68
N ARG A 6 6.50 -14.11 48.07
CA ARG A 6 5.14 -14.20 47.55
C ARG A 6 5.10 -13.90 46.05
N LEU A 7 5.77 -12.85 45.58
CA LEU A 7 5.83 -12.49 44.16
C LEU A 7 6.52 -13.58 43.33
N VAL A 8 7.65 -14.12 43.81
CA VAL A 8 8.37 -15.22 43.14
C VAL A 8 7.49 -16.47 43.02
N LEU A 9 6.76 -16.83 44.09
CA LEU A 9 5.86 -17.99 44.07
C LEU A 9 4.66 -17.77 43.14
N VAL A 10 4.08 -16.57 43.12
CA VAL A 10 2.95 -16.25 42.23
C VAL A 10 3.40 -16.26 40.76
N LEU A 11 4.51 -15.62 40.41
CA LEU A 11 5.05 -15.65 39.04
C LEU A 11 5.46 -17.07 38.62
N GLY A 12 6.09 -17.83 39.51
CA GLY A 12 6.44 -19.22 39.26
C GLY A 12 5.22 -20.10 38.99
N LEU A 13 4.15 -19.93 39.79
CA LEU A 13 2.90 -20.65 39.61
C LEU A 13 2.19 -20.27 38.30
N VAL A 14 2.11 -18.97 37.99
CA VAL A 14 1.51 -18.49 36.74
C VAL A 14 2.29 -18.96 35.52
N GLY A 15 3.63 -18.91 35.58
CA GLY A 15 4.50 -19.41 34.52
C GLY A 15 4.36 -20.92 34.33
N PHE A 16 4.28 -21.68 35.42
CA PHE A 16 4.05 -23.13 35.39
C PHE A 16 2.70 -23.48 34.76
N ILE A 17 1.62 -22.80 35.17
CA ILE A 17 0.28 -23.01 34.61
C ILE A 17 0.24 -22.62 33.13
N SER A 18 0.82 -21.47 32.76
CA SER A 18 0.81 -20.97 31.38
C SER A 18 1.64 -21.85 30.45
N GLY A 19 2.84 -22.26 30.88
CA GLY A 19 3.70 -23.19 30.14
C GLY A 19 3.07 -24.57 30.02
N GLY A 20 2.43 -25.06 31.09
CA GLY A 20 1.67 -26.31 31.07
C GLY A 20 0.49 -26.27 30.08
N ALA A 21 -0.28 -25.17 30.07
CA ALA A 21 -1.39 -24.97 29.15
C ALA A 21 -0.89 -24.93 27.68
N LEU A 22 0.18 -24.19 27.40
CA LEU A 22 0.77 -24.12 26.07
C LEU A 22 1.30 -25.48 25.60
N GLY A 23 2.01 -26.21 26.47
CA GLY A 23 2.55 -27.53 26.15
C GLY A 23 1.45 -28.58 25.91
N ALA A 24 0.37 -28.54 26.69
CA ALA A 24 -0.79 -29.39 26.49
C ALA A 24 -1.50 -29.06 25.16
N PHE A 25 -1.67 -27.77 24.86
CA PHE A 25 -2.26 -27.32 23.60
C PHE A 25 -1.43 -27.78 22.40
N TYR A 26 -0.12 -27.57 22.43
CA TYR A 26 0.81 -28.04 21.40
C TYR A 26 0.74 -29.57 21.20
N LYS A 27 0.75 -30.35 22.29
CA LYS A 27 0.66 -31.81 22.21
C LYS A 27 -0.64 -32.30 21.55
N TYR A 28 -1.74 -31.57 21.75
CA TYR A 28 -3.03 -31.91 21.15
C TYR A 28 -3.15 -31.44 19.69
N THR A 29 -2.59 -30.28 19.35
CA THR A 29 -2.66 -29.71 18.00
C THR A 29 -1.62 -30.27 17.05
N ALA A 30 -0.43 -30.67 17.52
CA ALA A 30 0.64 -31.21 16.68
C ALA A 30 0.21 -32.35 15.75
N PRO A 31 -0.47 -33.43 16.21
CA PRO A 31 -0.90 -34.50 15.31
C PRO A 31 -1.98 -34.05 14.31
N ILE A 32 -2.80 -33.05 14.67
CA ILE A 32 -3.80 -32.47 13.76
C ILE A 32 -3.12 -31.67 12.65
N VAL A 33 -2.08 -30.89 13.00
CA VAL A 33 -1.29 -30.10 12.07
C VAL A 33 -0.53 -31.01 11.11
N GLU A 34 0.13 -32.05 11.61
CA GLU A 34 0.81 -33.04 10.75
C GLU A 34 -0.17 -33.74 9.81
N ALA A 35 -1.33 -34.19 10.31
CA ALA A 35 -2.33 -34.82 9.47
C ALA A 35 -2.84 -33.89 8.36
N ARG A 36 -3.05 -32.60 8.67
CA ARG A 36 -3.43 -31.59 7.66
C ARG A 36 -2.32 -31.30 6.66
N GLN A 37 -1.07 -31.22 7.10
CA GLN A 37 0.07 -31.04 6.20
C GLN A 37 0.21 -32.23 5.24
N MET A 38 0.05 -33.46 5.74
CA MET A 38 0.06 -34.65 4.88
C MET A 38 -1.08 -34.65 3.87
N GLN A 39 -2.28 -34.20 4.28
CA GLN A 39 -3.42 -34.04 3.37
C GLN A 39 -3.15 -32.96 2.31
N GLU A 40 -2.63 -31.81 2.72
CA GLU A 40 -2.32 -30.68 1.83
C GLU A 40 -1.24 -31.04 0.81
N VAL A 41 -0.20 -31.76 1.23
CA VAL A 41 0.81 -32.32 0.31
C VAL A 41 0.15 -33.33 -0.63
N ALA A 42 -0.66 -34.26 -0.14
CA ALA A 42 -1.34 -35.25 -0.98
C ALA A 42 -2.30 -34.63 -2.02
N GLU A 43 -3.05 -33.60 -1.63
CA GLU A 43 -3.87 -32.80 -2.53
C GLU A 43 -3.03 -32.00 -3.51
N GLY A 44 -1.90 -31.44 -3.06
CA GLY A 44 -0.92 -30.78 -3.91
C GLY A 44 -0.37 -31.71 -4.98
N LEU A 45 0.05 -32.93 -4.62
CA LEU A 45 0.58 -33.92 -5.54
C LEU A 45 -0.43 -34.25 -6.65
N LYS A 46 -1.70 -34.47 -6.29
CA LYS A 46 -2.79 -34.70 -7.26
C LYS A 46 -3.13 -33.47 -8.09
N ALA A 47 -3.10 -32.26 -7.51
CA ALA A 47 -3.32 -31.04 -8.27
C ALA A 47 -2.23 -30.82 -9.31
N VAL A 48 -0.99 -31.22 -8.98
CA VAL A 48 0.17 -31.01 -9.83
C VAL A 48 0.30 -32.06 -10.95
N VAL A 49 -0.03 -33.33 -10.66
CA VAL A 49 -0.11 -34.42 -11.65
C VAL A 49 -1.48 -35.11 -11.55
N PRO A 50 -2.54 -34.55 -12.17
CA PRO A 50 -3.92 -35.01 -12.03
C PRO A 50 -4.16 -36.46 -12.47
N ASP A 51 -3.41 -36.92 -13.46
CA ASP A 51 -3.54 -38.26 -14.04
C ASP A 51 -2.86 -39.35 -13.19
N ALA A 52 -2.08 -38.96 -12.18
CA ALA A 52 -1.37 -39.90 -11.32
C ALA A 52 -2.30 -40.55 -10.29
N LYS A 53 -2.14 -41.86 -10.16
CA LYS A 53 -2.93 -42.72 -9.28
C LYS A 53 -2.14 -43.14 -8.05
N ARG A 54 -0.82 -43.13 -8.17
CA ARG A 54 0.12 -43.51 -7.11
C ARG A 54 1.32 -42.58 -7.11
N PHE A 55 1.76 -42.19 -5.91
CA PHE A 55 2.97 -41.40 -5.69
C PHE A 55 3.91 -42.18 -4.79
N GLU A 56 5.19 -42.28 -5.16
CA GLU A 56 6.22 -42.91 -4.34
C GLU A 56 7.32 -41.90 -4.02
N LYS A 57 7.71 -41.84 -2.75
CA LYS A 57 8.84 -41.03 -2.30
C LYS A 57 10.15 -41.56 -2.88
N MET A 58 11.01 -40.66 -3.33
CA MET A 58 12.38 -40.97 -3.73
C MET A 58 13.35 -40.78 -2.55
N ASP A 59 14.36 -41.64 -2.49
CA ASP A 59 15.38 -41.61 -1.42
C ASP A 59 16.45 -40.54 -1.63
N THR A 60 16.60 -40.04 -2.86
CA THR A 60 17.61 -39.03 -3.22
C THR A 60 16.97 -37.78 -3.82
N ALA A 61 17.40 -36.62 -3.30
CA ALA A 61 17.04 -35.29 -3.77
C ALA A 61 18.32 -34.48 -4.09
N PRO A 62 18.29 -33.55 -5.05
CA PRO A 62 19.38 -32.58 -5.22
C PRO A 62 19.53 -31.70 -3.96
N PRO A 63 20.74 -31.30 -3.56
CA PRO A 63 20.97 -30.37 -2.44
C PRO A 63 20.20 -29.05 -2.56
N GLU A 64 19.90 -28.63 -3.79
CA GLU A 64 19.22 -27.38 -4.13
C GLU A 64 17.71 -27.40 -3.85
N VAL A 65 17.13 -28.60 -3.71
CA VAL A 65 15.71 -28.83 -3.46
C VAL A 65 15.51 -29.14 -1.98
N GLN A 66 14.95 -28.20 -1.21
CA GLN A 66 14.72 -28.33 0.23
C GLN A 66 13.54 -29.26 0.59
N GLY A 67 13.32 -30.34 -0.16
CA GLY A 67 12.09 -31.13 -0.07
C GLY A 67 12.23 -32.58 -0.49
N THR A 68 11.11 -33.30 -0.39
CA THR A 68 10.99 -34.69 -0.83
C THR A 68 10.63 -34.74 -2.32
N LEU A 69 11.30 -35.59 -3.10
CA LEU A 69 10.90 -35.91 -4.47
C LEU A 69 9.89 -37.06 -4.45
N PHE A 70 8.87 -36.97 -5.30
CA PHE A 70 7.86 -38.00 -5.50
C PHE A 70 7.81 -38.40 -6.97
N LYS A 71 7.87 -39.70 -7.27
CA LYS A 71 7.54 -40.24 -8.59
C LYS A 71 6.04 -40.46 -8.67
N ALA A 72 5.44 -39.99 -9.75
CA ALA A 72 4.02 -40.12 -10.04
C ALA A 72 3.80 -41.22 -11.08
N PHE A 73 2.87 -42.14 -10.83
CA PHE A 73 2.55 -43.28 -11.71
C PHE A 73 1.08 -43.32 -12.09
N ASP A 74 0.79 -43.82 -13.30
CA ASP A 74 -0.56 -44.21 -13.71
C ASP A 74 -0.97 -45.59 -13.19
N ASP A 75 -2.20 -46.02 -13.51
CA ASP A 75 -2.74 -47.34 -13.14
C ASP A 75 -1.96 -48.51 -13.78
N ALA A 76 -1.20 -48.27 -14.85
CA ALA A 76 -0.40 -49.27 -15.55
C ALA A 76 1.05 -49.35 -15.02
N GLY A 77 1.42 -48.50 -14.06
CA GLY A 77 2.77 -48.42 -13.50
C GLY A 77 3.75 -47.61 -14.35
N LYS A 78 3.28 -46.88 -15.37
CA LYS A 78 4.10 -45.96 -16.16
C LYS A 78 4.35 -44.68 -15.35
N THR A 79 5.60 -44.19 -15.38
CA THR A 79 5.96 -42.90 -14.77
C THR A 79 5.33 -41.76 -15.58
N LEU A 80 4.50 -40.96 -14.93
CA LEU A 80 3.89 -39.75 -15.52
C LEU A 80 4.71 -38.50 -15.25
N GLY A 81 5.49 -38.48 -14.16
CA GLY A 81 6.30 -37.33 -13.81
C GLY A 81 6.97 -37.44 -12.46
N ILE A 82 7.69 -36.39 -12.11
CA ILE A 82 8.32 -36.20 -10.81
C ILE A 82 7.79 -34.91 -10.21
N VAL A 83 7.42 -34.97 -8.93
CA VAL A 83 6.92 -33.82 -8.17
C VAL A 83 7.89 -33.53 -7.03
N PHE A 84 8.19 -32.27 -6.80
CA PHE A 84 9.09 -31.87 -5.71
C PHE A 84 8.68 -30.53 -5.11
N GLU A 85 8.99 -30.37 -3.83
CA GLU A 85 8.80 -29.12 -3.09
C GLU A 85 10.05 -28.25 -3.18
N THR A 86 9.86 -26.95 -3.35
CA THR A 86 10.95 -25.97 -3.28
C THR A 86 10.52 -24.70 -2.58
N ILE A 87 11.49 -23.91 -2.13
CA ILE A 87 11.27 -22.59 -1.56
C ILE A 87 11.84 -21.55 -2.51
N ALA A 88 11.03 -20.54 -2.84
CA ALA A 88 11.50 -19.30 -3.45
C ALA A 88 11.54 -18.18 -2.39
N LYS A 89 12.55 -17.30 -2.50
CA LYS A 89 12.59 -16.07 -1.69
C LYS A 89 11.71 -15.01 -2.36
N GLY A 90 10.50 -14.83 -1.84
CA GLY A 90 9.54 -13.83 -2.26
C GLY A 90 9.89 -12.41 -1.79
N PHE A 91 8.91 -11.51 -1.87
CA PHE A 91 9.09 -10.11 -1.46
C PHE A 91 9.03 -9.94 0.06
N VAL A 92 8.05 -10.56 0.72
CA VAL A 92 7.87 -10.48 2.18
C VAL A 92 8.56 -11.66 2.87
N GLY A 93 8.54 -12.84 2.24
CA GLY A 93 9.12 -14.03 2.83
C GLY A 93 9.15 -15.22 1.88
N ASP A 94 9.25 -16.40 2.48
CA ASP A 94 9.39 -17.65 1.73
C ASP A 94 8.07 -18.02 1.04
N ILE A 95 8.17 -18.37 -0.25
CA ILE A 95 7.09 -18.93 -1.06
C ILE A 95 7.38 -20.41 -1.24
N LYS A 96 6.54 -21.26 -0.63
CA LYS A 96 6.61 -22.72 -0.78
C LYS A 96 5.88 -23.14 -2.05
N LEU A 97 6.60 -23.83 -2.92
CA LEU A 97 6.17 -24.26 -4.24
C LEU A 97 6.17 -25.77 -4.31
N LEU A 98 5.17 -26.33 -4.98
CA LEU A 98 5.14 -27.71 -5.43
C LEU A 98 5.18 -27.72 -6.95
N ILE A 99 6.17 -28.39 -7.54
CA ILE A 99 6.43 -28.36 -8.98
C ILE A 99 6.41 -29.77 -9.52
N GLY A 100 5.62 -29.99 -10.58
CA GLY A 100 5.55 -31.24 -11.32
C GLY A 100 6.25 -31.10 -12.65
N ILE A 101 7.13 -32.05 -12.96
CA ILE A 101 7.85 -32.13 -14.22
C ILE A 101 7.67 -33.48 -14.87
N GLU A 102 7.76 -33.48 -16.20
CA GLU A 102 7.85 -34.66 -17.04
C GLU A 102 9.30 -34.77 -17.55
N PRO A 103 10.14 -35.62 -16.94
CA PRO A 103 11.57 -35.68 -17.27
C PRO A 103 11.84 -36.09 -18.71
N GLU A 104 11.04 -37.02 -19.26
CA GLU A 104 11.25 -37.55 -20.61
C GLU A 104 11.14 -36.47 -21.69
N ASN A 105 10.13 -35.61 -21.58
CA ASN A 105 9.89 -34.53 -22.54
C ASN A 105 10.50 -33.19 -22.10
N LYS A 106 11.16 -33.14 -20.93
CA LYS A 106 11.71 -31.94 -20.30
C LYS A 106 10.68 -30.81 -20.16
N LYS A 107 9.46 -31.16 -19.74
CA LYS A 107 8.35 -30.20 -19.60
C LYS A 107 7.91 -30.02 -18.16
N VAL A 108 7.42 -28.82 -17.84
CA VAL A 108 6.67 -28.58 -16.62
C VAL A 108 5.24 -29.09 -16.81
N ILE A 109 4.77 -29.97 -15.93
CA ILE A 109 3.38 -30.46 -15.93
C ILE A 109 2.49 -29.34 -15.37
N SER A 110 2.78 -28.89 -14.15
CA SER A 110 2.15 -27.73 -13.53
C SER A 110 2.89 -27.34 -12.25
N ILE A 111 2.47 -26.23 -11.64
CA ILE A 111 2.99 -25.74 -10.36
C ILE A 111 1.83 -25.38 -9.44
N LYS A 112 2.07 -25.43 -8.12
CA LYS A 112 1.13 -25.00 -7.09
C LYS A 112 1.89 -24.24 -5.98
N ILE A 113 1.28 -23.20 -5.45
CA ILE A 113 1.76 -22.56 -4.21
C ILE A 113 1.17 -23.31 -3.03
N LEU A 114 2.02 -23.80 -2.13
CA LEU A 114 1.61 -24.47 -0.88
C LEU A 114 1.50 -23.49 0.29
N GLY A 115 2.15 -22.34 0.20
CA GLY A 115 2.02 -21.29 1.21
C GLY A 115 3.04 -20.18 1.01
N HIS A 116 2.69 -18.98 1.48
CA HIS A 116 3.55 -17.81 1.38
C HIS A 116 3.17 -16.75 2.43
N GLN A 117 3.99 -15.70 2.56
CA GLN A 117 3.73 -14.54 3.42
C GLN A 117 3.60 -13.22 2.64
N GLU A 118 3.53 -13.30 1.32
CA GLU A 118 3.39 -12.13 0.44
C GLU A 118 2.16 -11.27 0.77
N THR A 119 2.26 -9.98 0.43
CA THR A 119 1.26 -8.95 0.75
C THR A 119 -0.14 -9.31 0.22
N PRO A 120 -1.18 -9.36 1.08
CA PRO A 120 -2.55 -9.62 0.66
C PRO A 120 -3.05 -8.65 -0.42
N GLY A 121 -3.67 -9.18 -1.48
CA GLY A 121 -4.26 -8.40 -2.57
C GLY A 121 -3.25 -7.91 -3.63
N VAL A 122 -1.95 -8.07 -3.39
CA VAL A 122 -0.89 -7.72 -4.35
C VAL A 122 -0.03 -8.95 -4.61
N GLY A 123 0.74 -9.39 -3.61
CA GLY A 123 1.63 -10.53 -3.71
C GLY A 123 0.91 -11.88 -3.70
N THR A 124 -0.27 -11.99 -3.10
CA THR A 124 -1.14 -13.20 -3.16
C THR A 124 -1.54 -13.56 -4.59
N ARG A 125 -1.40 -12.63 -5.54
CA ARG A 125 -1.76 -12.86 -6.95
C ARG A 125 -0.88 -13.90 -7.63
N ILE A 126 0.24 -14.30 -7.02
CA ILE A 126 1.01 -15.46 -7.47
C ILE A 126 0.21 -16.77 -7.40
N GLU A 127 -0.90 -16.82 -6.66
CA GLU A 127 -1.80 -17.98 -6.59
C GLU A 127 -2.86 -17.98 -7.70
N GLU A 128 -2.97 -16.89 -8.49
CA GLU A 128 -3.99 -16.77 -9.53
C GLU A 128 -3.79 -17.86 -10.60
N PRO A 129 -4.85 -18.57 -11.02
CA PRO A 129 -4.76 -19.59 -12.07
C PRO A 129 -4.18 -19.07 -13.38
N GLY A 130 -4.42 -17.79 -13.70
CA GLY A 130 -3.87 -17.14 -14.89
C GLY A 130 -2.35 -16.95 -14.85
N PHE A 131 -1.75 -16.84 -13.67
CA PHE A 131 -0.29 -16.79 -13.52
C PHE A 131 0.31 -18.19 -13.47
N LEU A 132 -0.19 -19.06 -12.58
CA LEU A 132 0.30 -20.43 -12.42
C LEU A 132 0.14 -21.27 -13.70
N GLY A 133 -0.94 -21.04 -14.46
CA GLY A 133 -1.22 -21.75 -15.70
C GLY A 133 -0.18 -21.50 -16.80
N GLN A 134 0.57 -20.41 -16.74
CA GLN A 134 1.58 -20.09 -17.76
C GLN A 134 2.75 -21.06 -17.75
N PHE A 135 3.03 -21.71 -16.61
CA PHE A 135 4.12 -22.66 -16.50
C PHE A 135 3.77 -24.03 -17.10
N LYS A 136 2.48 -24.36 -17.22
CA LYS A 136 2.01 -25.65 -17.72
C LYS A 136 2.44 -25.88 -19.17
N GLY A 137 3.13 -26.99 -19.41
CA GLY A 137 3.60 -27.43 -20.72
C GLY A 137 4.85 -26.71 -21.25
N LYS A 138 5.37 -25.71 -20.53
CA LYS A 138 6.62 -25.02 -20.91
C LYS A 138 7.82 -25.95 -20.79
N SER A 139 8.83 -25.70 -21.62
CA SER A 139 10.08 -26.44 -21.59
C SER A 139 10.86 -26.02 -20.35
N ILE A 140 11.42 -26.99 -19.63
CA ILE A 140 12.30 -26.75 -18.48
C ILE A 140 13.57 -25.98 -18.90
N LEU A 141 13.91 -26.03 -20.19
CA LEU A 141 15.04 -25.31 -20.78
C LEU A 141 14.71 -23.85 -21.14
N ASP A 142 13.47 -23.41 -20.97
CA ASP A 142 13.09 -22.00 -21.15
C ASP A 142 13.68 -21.14 -20.02
N ASN A 143 13.85 -19.84 -20.25
CA ASN A 143 14.49 -18.94 -19.28
C ASN A 143 13.55 -18.49 -18.16
N PHE A 144 12.23 -18.71 -18.31
CA PHE A 144 11.17 -18.29 -17.39
C PHE A 144 11.29 -16.80 -16.99
N GLN A 145 11.68 -15.95 -17.94
CA GLN A 145 11.83 -14.52 -17.69
C GLN A 145 10.48 -13.81 -17.65
N ILE A 146 10.23 -13.09 -16.57
CA ILE A 146 9.06 -12.21 -16.44
C ILE A 146 9.11 -11.10 -17.50
N GLY A 147 8.01 -10.91 -18.22
CA GLY A 147 7.87 -9.97 -19.33
C GLY A 147 8.36 -10.49 -20.69
N GLN A 148 8.89 -11.71 -20.75
CA GLN A 148 9.29 -12.37 -21.99
C GLN A 148 8.62 -13.74 -22.12
N ASP A 149 8.97 -14.67 -21.22
CA ASP A 149 8.46 -16.04 -21.24
C ASP A 149 7.18 -16.19 -20.39
N ILE A 150 7.06 -15.37 -19.35
CA ILE A 150 5.98 -15.37 -18.36
C ILE A 150 5.47 -13.94 -18.22
N ASP A 151 4.17 -13.71 -18.31
CA ASP A 151 3.56 -12.40 -18.12
C ASP A 151 3.80 -11.89 -16.71
N ALA A 152 4.11 -10.60 -16.60
CA ALA A 152 4.32 -9.96 -15.32
C ALA A 152 3.01 -9.76 -14.56
N LEU A 153 3.05 -9.98 -13.24
CA LEU A 153 1.99 -9.55 -12.34
C LEU A 153 2.22 -8.09 -11.95
N SER A 154 1.39 -7.20 -12.49
CA SER A 154 1.43 -5.77 -12.13
C SER A 154 1.28 -5.59 -10.61
N GLY A 155 2.20 -4.84 -10.00
CA GLY A 155 2.29 -4.63 -8.55
C GLY A 155 2.96 -5.76 -7.76
N ALA A 156 3.14 -6.95 -8.34
CA ALA A 156 3.72 -8.13 -7.67
C ALA A 156 4.94 -8.70 -8.41
N THR A 157 5.68 -7.83 -9.10
CA THR A 157 6.80 -8.23 -9.98
C THR A 157 7.91 -8.98 -9.25
N VAL A 158 8.20 -8.64 -7.99
CA VAL A 158 9.25 -9.32 -7.19
C VAL A 158 8.83 -10.76 -6.88
N SER A 159 7.62 -10.94 -6.34
CA SER A 159 7.03 -12.25 -6.04
C SER A 159 6.93 -13.13 -7.29
N ALA A 160 6.47 -12.55 -8.42
CA ALA A 160 6.36 -13.24 -9.69
C ALA A 160 7.74 -13.69 -10.23
N LYS A 161 8.75 -12.81 -10.18
CA LYS A 161 10.13 -13.15 -10.55
C LYS A 161 10.71 -14.25 -9.66
N ALA A 162 10.43 -14.21 -8.36
CA ALA A 162 10.88 -15.24 -7.42
C ALA A 162 10.33 -16.62 -7.78
N VAL A 163 9.03 -16.72 -8.05
CA VAL A 163 8.39 -17.96 -8.51
C VAL A 163 9.00 -18.42 -9.83
N ALA A 164 9.07 -17.55 -10.84
CA ALA A 164 9.54 -17.95 -12.16
C ALA A 164 11.01 -18.42 -12.15
N LYS A 165 11.87 -17.73 -11.39
CA LYS A 165 13.26 -18.12 -11.18
C LYS A 165 13.38 -19.46 -10.46
N ALA A 166 12.60 -19.68 -9.41
CA ALA A 166 12.63 -20.94 -8.66
C ALA A 166 12.19 -22.11 -9.55
N VAL A 167 11.13 -21.94 -10.35
CA VAL A 167 10.70 -22.96 -11.31
C VAL A 167 11.82 -23.29 -12.29
N GLY A 168 12.44 -22.28 -12.93
CA GLY A 168 13.51 -22.52 -13.89
C GLY A 168 14.75 -23.21 -13.29
N LEU A 169 15.26 -22.71 -12.14
CA LEU A 169 16.47 -23.25 -11.54
C LEU A 169 16.27 -24.65 -10.98
N GLN A 170 15.18 -24.88 -10.26
CA GLN A 170 14.99 -26.10 -9.49
C GLN A 170 14.59 -27.28 -10.37
N THR A 171 13.78 -27.04 -11.40
CA THR A 171 13.44 -28.09 -12.38
C THR A 171 14.68 -28.59 -13.13
N ARG A 172 15.60 -27.69 -13.50
CA ARG A 172 16.88 -28.06 -14.12
C ARG A 172 17.81 -28.81 -13.16
N ALA A 173 17.88 -28.40 -11.89
CA ALA A 173 18.64 -29.10 -10.87
C ALA A 173 18.14 -30.55 -10.70
N VAL A 174 16.81 -30.75 -10.67
CA VAL A 174 16.19 -32.08 -10.62
C VAL A 174 16.51 -32.89 -11.87
N LEU A 175 16.37 -32.34 -13.08
CA LEU A 175 16.74 -33.05 -14.31
C LEU A 175 18.22 -33.48 -14.31
N LYS A 176 19.13 -32.59 -13.92
CA LYS A 176 20.56 -32.90 -13.80
C LYS A 176 20.82 -34.03 -12.80
N HIS A 177 20.16 -34.01 -11.64
CA HIS A 177 20.26 -35.07 -10.64
C HIS A 177 19.77 -36.43 -11.16
N LEU A 178 18.80 -36.43 -12.09
CA LEU A 178 18.29 -37.62 -12.76
C LEU A 178 19.19 -38.08 -13.93
N GLY A 179 20.35 -37.45 -14.14
CA GLY A 179 21.29 -37.78 -15.21
C GLY A 179 20.87 -37.29 -16.59
N GLN A 180 19.90 -36.36 -16.67
CA GLN A 180 19.47 -35.76 -17.94
C GLN A 180 20.38 -34.59 -18.33
N ASP A 181 20.72 -34.50 -19.61
CA ASP A 181 21.44 -33.35 -20.16
C ASP A 181 20.54 -32.12 -20.21
N VAL A 182 20.94 -31.06 -19.52
CA VAL A 182 20.22 -29.78 -19.41
C VAL A 182 21.01 -28.59 -19.98
N GLY A 183 22.14 -28.84 -20.63
CA GLY A 183 23.06 -27.79 -21.07
C GLY A 183 23.72 -27.05 -19.90
N GLU A 184 24.45 -25.98 -20.21
CA GLU A 184 25.06 -25.12 -19.18
C GLU A 184 23.95 -24.40 -18.40
N LEU A 185 23.92 -24.60 -17.08
CA LEU A 185 23.04 -23.82 -16.21
C LEU A 185 23.44 -22.36 -16.36
N PRO A 186 22.51 -21.43 -16.66
CA PRO A 186 22.83 -20.02 -16.58
C PRO A 186 23.39 -19.77 -15.18
N PRO A 187 24.51 -19.02 -15.06
CA PRO A 187 25.10 -18.74 -13.76
C PRO A 187 24.00 -18.21 -12.84
N PRO A 188 23.98 -18.60 -11.54
CA PRO A 188 22.98 -18.09 -10.63
C PRO A 188 22.99 -16.57 -10.73
N VAL A 189 21.95 -16.00 -11.34
CA VAL A 189 21.82 -14.55 -11.43
C VAL A 189 21.83 -14.09 -9.97
N PRO A 190 22.81 -13.26 -9.56
CA PRO A 190 22.82 -12.71 -8.22
C PRO A 190 21.42 -12.20 -7.93
N VAL A 191 20.89 -12.58 -6.78
CA VAL A 191 19.63 -12.03 -6.34
C VAL A 191 19.89 -10.53 -6.17
N GLU A 192 19.55 -9.71 -7.17
CA GLU A 192 19.24 -8.29 -6.93
C GLU A 192 17.93 -8.28 -6.14
N GLN A 193 18.03 -8.70 -4.88
CA GLN A 193 17.33 -7.97 -3.85
C GLN A 193 17.87 -6.55 -3.99
N PRO A 194 17.02 -5.51 -4.09
CA PRO A 194 17.52 -4.18 -3.75
C PRO A 194 18.24 -4.37 -2.41
N PRO A 195 19.52 -3.97 -2.29
CA PRO A 195 20.26 -4.21 -1.07
C PRO A 195 19.37 -3.80 0.09
N LEU A 196 19.21 -4.68 1.08
CA LEU A 196 18.78 -4.24 2.39
C LEU A 196 19.80 -3.17 2.76
N GLU A 197 19.41 -1.90 2.60
CA GLU A 197 20.23 -0.79 3.04
C GLU A 197 20.56 -1.10 4.49
N GLU A 198 21.84 -1.33 4.79
CA GLU A 198 22.27 -1.42 6.17
C GLU A 198 21.72 -0.16 6.86
N PRO A 199 21.10 -0.27 8.05
CA PRO A 199 20.55 0.89 8.71
C PRO A 199 21.66 1.92 8.81
N VAL A 200 21.51 3.03 8.08
CA VAL A 200 22.47 4.13 8.12
C VAL A 200 22.57 4.50 9.59
N LYS A 201 23.75 4.38 10.19
CA LYS A 201 23.97 4.86 11.55
C LYS A 201 23.89 6.37 11.50
N ILE A 202 22.70 6.91 11.77
CA ILE A 202 22.44 8.34 11.74
C ILE A 202 23.06 8.97 12.99
N ASP A 203 24.02 9.86 12.78
CA ASP A 203 24.62 10.69 13.83
C ASP A 203 23.61 11.75 14.27
N LEU A 204 22.99 11.54 15.44
CA LEU A 204 21.89 12.39 15.94
C LEU A 204 22.27 13.88 16.06
N PRO A 205 23.45 14.26 16.57
CA PRO A 205 23.97 15.63 16.49
C PRO A 205 23.99 16.26 15.09
N VAL A 206 24.38 15.49 14.06
CA VAL A 206 24.40 15.97 12.66
C VAL A 206 22.98 16.11 12.15
N LEU A 207 22.13 15.11 12.40
CA LEU A 207 20.71 15.15 12.04
C LEU A 207 20.00 16.35 12.66
N ALA A 208 20.28 16.67 13.92
CA ALA A 208 19.69 17.84 14.57
C ALA A 208 20.07 19.14 13.83
N GLY A 209 21.29 19.25 13.31
CA GLY A 209 21.70 20.37 12.45
C GLY A 209 20.88 20.49 11.16
N GLU A 210 20.59 19.36 10.51
CA GLU A 210 19.74 19.31 9.31
C GLU A 210 18.31 19.78 9.60
N LEU A 211 17.72 19.31 10.71
CA LEU A 211 16.34 19.64 11.09
C LEU A 211 16.15 21.11 11.50
N TRP A 212 17.22 21.84 11.86
CA TRP A 212 17.18 23.28 12.17
C TRP A 212 17.65 24.18 11.01
N THR A 213 17.71 23.63 9.79
CA THR A 213 18.06 24.30 8.52
C THR A 213 19.32 25.18 8.59
N GLY A 214 20.46 24.59 8.22
CA GLY A 214 21.72 25.33 8.02
C GLY A 214 22.55 25.55 9.27
N MET A 215 22.22 24.85 10.37
CA MET A 215 23.09 24.75 11.54
C MET A 215 24.00 23.52 11.39
N GLY A 216 25.27 23.64 11.79
CA GLY A 216 26.19 22.50 11.85
C GLY A 216 25.75 21.48 12.91
N SER A 217 26.69 20.63 13.36
CA SER A 217 26.41 19.67 14.43
C SER A 217 25.89 20.39 15.69
N LEU A 218 24.76 19.94 16.24
CA LEU A 218 24.14 20.52 17.42
C LEU A 218 24.38 19.64 18.66
N GLN A 219 24.47 20.27 19.83
CA GLN A 219 24.63 19.56 21.09
C GLN A 219 23.29 19.00 21.55
N LEU A 220 23.25 17.71 21.85
CA LEU A 220 22.06 17.04 22.37
C LEU A 220 22.24 16.68 23.83
N VAL A 221 21.25 17.04 24.64
CA VAL A 221 21.22 16.75 26.07
C VAL A 221 19.97 15.94 26.38
N ALA A 222 20.13 14.70 26.85
CA ALA A 222 18.99 13.86 27.20
C ALA A 222 18.20 14.47 28.38
N VAL A 223 16.88 14.43 28.29
CA VAL A 223 15.97 14.98 29.30
C VAL A 223 14.96 13.93 29.75
N GLU A 224 14.17 14.26 30.76
CA GLU A 224 13.09 13.39 31.22
C GLU A 224 12.12 13.07 30.07
N VAL A 225 11.76 11.80 29.93
CA VAL A 225 10.87 11.33 28.87
C VAL A 225 9.43 11.34 29.40
N PRO A 226 8.46 11.99 28.73
CA PRO A 226 7.08 12.03 29.19
C PRO A 226 6.47 10.63 29.34
N ALA A 227 5.62 10.41 30.35
CA ALA A 227 5.07 9.07 30.65
C ALA A 227 4.27 8.40 29.52
N ALA A 228 3.79 9.15 28.52
CA ALA A 228 3.08 8.61 27.35
C ALA A 228 4.03 8.17 26.21
N PHE A 229 5.34 8.28 26.41
CA PHE A 229 6.35 7.76 25.50
C PHE A 229 6.70 6.32 25.91
N SER A 230 7.03 5.48 24.92
CA SER A 230 7.53 4.13 25.18
C SER A 230 8.98 4.17 25.66
N ALA A 231 9.48 3.05 26.21
CA ALA A 231 10.86 2.94 26.68
C ALA A 231 11.92 3.11 25.56
N GLU A 232 11.52 2.95 24.30
CA GLU A 232 12.39 3.09 23.13
C GLU A 232 12.42 4.53 22.59
N GLU A 233 11.45 5.37 22.99
CA GLU A 233 11.37 6.76 22.56
C GLU A 233 12.21 7.66 23.47
N LYS A 234 12.82 8.69 22.87
CA LYS A 234 13.77 9.56 23.56
C LYS A 234 13.46 11.02 23.31
N VAL A 235 13.81 11.86 24.28
CA VAL A 235 13.71 13.32 24.17
C VAL A 235 15.05 13.94 24.48
N TYR A 236 15.48 14.85 23.61
CA TYR A 236 16.71 15.61 23.77
C TYR A 236 16.42 17.10 23.72
N LEU A 237 17.04 17.85 24.64
CA LEU A 237 17.19 19.29 24.54
C LEU A 237 18.30 19.59 23.53
N VAL A 238 17.97 20.35 22.49
CA VAL A 238 18.89 20.76 21.44
C VAL A 238 19.53 22.08 21.82
N LYS A 239 20.86 22.12 21.80
CA LYS A 239 21.65 23.32 22.11
C LYS A 239 22.57 23.70 20.96
N SER A 240 22.75 25.00 20.76
CA SER A 240 23.81 25.52 19.89
C SER A 240 25.20 25.23 20.49
N GLU A 241 26.26 25.37 19.69
CA GLU A 241 27.64 25.28 20.19
C GLU A 241 27.94 26.27 21.32
N LYS A 242 27.22 27.40 21.36
CA LYS A 242 27.33 28.43 22.40
C LYS A 242 26.49 28.12 23.64
N GLY A 243 25.80 26.98 23.67
CA GLY A 243 24.99 26.52 24.80
C GLY A 243 23.57 27.09 24.84
N GLU A 244 23.11 27.77 23.80
CA GLU A 244 21.74 28.29 23.71
C GLU A 244 20.74 27.17 23.42
N ASN A 245 19.62 27.13 24.15
CA ASN A 245 18.54 26.18 23.90
C ASN A 245 17.77 26.54 22.61
N LEU A 246 17.75 25.63 21.65
CA LEU A 246 17.16 25.82 20.31
C LEU A 246 15.80 25.13 20.13
N GLY A 247 15.49 24.14 20.97
CA GLY A 247 14.26 23.36 20.90
C GLY A 247 14.42 21.94 21.42
N LEU A 248 13.51 21.05 21.03
CA LEU A 248 13.52 19.63 21.40
C LEU A 248 13.63 18.74 20.18
N LEU A 249 14.45 17.70 20.27
CA LEU A 249 14.49 16.60 19.33
C LEU A 249 13.82 15.38 19.96
N LEU A 250 12.75 14.90 19.34
CA LEU A 250 12.06 13.68 19.73
C LEU A 250 12.51 12.54 18.82
N VAL A 251 12.88 11.40 19.39
CA VAL A 251 13.01 10.13 18.67
C VAL A 251 11.80 9.29 19.05
N VAL A 252 10.86 9.14 18.14
CA VAL A 252 9.52 8.60 18.38
C VAL A 252 9.19 7.46 17.45
N ILE A 253 8.17 6.67 17.78
CA ILE A 253 7.74 5.54 16.97
C ILE A 253 6.37 5.83 16.36
N GLY A 254 6.28 5.72 15.04
CA GLY A 254 5.04 5.66 14.29
C GLY A 254 4.76 4.25 13.79
N ASN A 255 3.50 3.90 13.57
CA ASN A 255 3.13 2.59 13.05
C ASN A 255 2.73 2.69 11.59
N GLY A 256 3.55 2.14 10.71
CA GLY A 256 3.27 2.04 9.27
C GLY A 256 2.72 0.66 8.90
N TYR A 257 2.47 0.46 7.60
CA TYR A 257 1.94 -0.80 7.08
C TYR A 257 2.87 -1.98 7.34
N GLY A 258 4.18 -1.79 7.18
CA GLY A 258 5.23 -2.79 7.44
C GLY A 258 5.58 -2.94 8.92
N GLY A 259 5.01 -2.13 9.80
CA GLY A 259 5.22 -2.17 11.24
C GLY A 259 5.81 -0.85 11.79
N PRO A 260 6.51 -0.90 12.94
CA PRO A 260 7.01 0.30 13.59
C PRO A 260 8.10 1.01 12.76
N MET A 261 8.03 2.33 12.75
CA MET A 261 8.93 3.26 12.09
C MET A 261 9.49 4.22 13.13
N GLN A 262 10.80 4.34 13.22
CA GLN A 262 11.44 5.30 14.11
C GLN A 262 11.66 6.63 13.38
N LEU A 263 11.21 7.71 14.00
CA LEU A 263 11.22 9.05 13.43
C LEU A 263 11.97 10.00 14.36
N ALA A 264 12.82 10.84 13.79
CA ALA A 264 13.30 12.04 14.45
C ALA A 264 12.37 13.20 14.13
N VAL A 265 11.96 13.96 15.15
CA VAL A 265 11.04 15.10 15.02
C VAL A 265 11.61 16.27 15.80
N GLY A 266 11.91 17.36 15.11
CA GLY A 266 12.37 18.59 15.74
C GLY A 266 11.22 19.53 16.09
N MET A 267 11.27 20.15 17.27
CA MET A 267 10.34 21.17 17.74
C MET A 267 11.10 22.47 18.03
N ASP A 268 10.56 23.61 17.66
CA ASP A 268 11.19 24.91 17.86
C ASP A 268 11.29 25.32 19.34
N LYS A 269 11.99 26.43 19.62
CA LYS A 269 12.22 26.94 20.98
C LYS A 269 10.95 27.15 21.78
N ASP A 270 9.89 27.57 21.11
CA ASP A 270 8.58 27.87 21.70
C ASP A 270 7.67 26.63 21.81
N LEU A 271 8.14 25.45 21.37
CA LEU A 271 7.36 24.21 21.27
C LEU A 271 6.04 24.39 20.50
N ALA A 272 6.06 25.28 19.52
CA ALA A 272 4.91 25.73 18.77
C ALA A 272 4.90 25.19 17.34
N LYS A 273 6.06 24.87 16.77
CA LYS A 273 6.19 24.40 15.38
C LYS A 273 7.17 23.24 15.24
N VAL A 274 6.94 22.42 14.23
CA VAL A 274 7.91 21.43 13.78
C VAL A 274 9.04 22.13 13.02
N THR A 275 10.29 21.87 13.36
CA THR A 275 11.46 22.37 12.62
C THR A 275 11.81 21.45 11.45
N GLY A 276 11.61 20.15 11.61
CA GLY A 276 11.67 19.16 10.55
C GLY A 276 11.44 17.74 11.08
N ILE A 277 11.32 16.77 10.18
CA ILE A 277 11.27 15.34 10.54
C ILE A 277 12.21 14.51 9.66
N ARG A 278 12.63 13.36 10.17
CA ARG A 278 13.40 12.37 9.41
C ARG A 278 13.00 10.95 9.79
N LEU A 279 12.90 10.08 8.80
CA LEU A 279 12.77 8.64 9.03
C LEU A 279 14.14 8.04 9.35
N LEU A 280 14.27 7.40 10.50
CA LEU A 280 15.51 6.78 10.96
C LEU A 280 15.56 5.29 10.61
N GLU A 281 14.51 4.57 11.00
CA GLU A 281 14.37 3.14 10.78
C GLU A 281 12.94 2.81 10.37
N ASN A 282 12.77 1.81 9.52
CA ASN A 282 11.45 1.34 9.11
C ASN A 282 11.52 -0.11 8.65
N LYS A 283 10.34 -0.75 8.57
CA LYS A 283 10.14 -2.06 7.94
C LYS A 283 9.20 -1.97 6.74
N GLU A 284 9.15 -0.78 6.13
CA GLU A 284 8.24 -0.50 5.04
C GLU A 284 8.70 -1.18 3.75
N THR A 285 7.74 -1.43 2.86
CA THR A 285 8.01 -1.95 1.52
C THR A 285 8.89 -0.97 0.73
N PRO A 286 10.13 -1.34 0.33
CA PRO A 286 10.99 -0.46 -0.46
C PRO A 286 10.32 0.02 -1.74
N GLY A 287 10.39 1.32 -2.01
CA GLY A 287 9.80 1.97 -3.18
C GLY A 287 8.29 2.26 -3.08
N LEU A 288 7.61 1.79 -2.03
CA LEU A 288 6.23 2.19 -1.69
C LEU A 288 6.23 2.94 -0.35
N GLY A 289 6.32 2.19 0.75
CA GLY A 289 6.19 2.73 2.10
C GLY A 289 7.42 3.52 2.53
N THR A 290 8.60 3.23 1.97
CA THR A 290 9.84 3.99 2.25
C THR A 290 9.78 5.44 1.79
N LYS A 291 8.83 5.79 0.91
CA LYS A 291 8.60 7.16 0.45
C LYS A 291 8.24 8.12 1.59
N VAL A 292 7.78 7.61 2.73
CA VAL A 292 7.53 8.42 3.94
C VAL A 292 8.82 9.03 4.52
N GLY A 293 9.99 8.57 4.09
CA GLY A 293 11.29 9.16 4.42
C GLY A 293 11.84 10.14 3.38
N GLU A 294 11.16 10.32 2.24
CA GLU A 294 11.65 11.16 1.14
C GLU A 294 11.23 12.62 1.30
N GLU A 295 12.08 13.54 0.82
CA GLU A 295 11.91 15.02 0.92
C GLU A 295 10.50 15.52 0.51
N PRO A 296 9.87 15.05 -0.58
CA PRO A 296 8.53 15.51 -0.95
C PRO A 296 7.47 15.27 0.13
N PHE A 297 7.68 14.29 1.01
CA PHE A 297 6.79 14.00 2.12
C PHE A 297 7.27 14.63 3.43
N VAL A 298 8.53 14.37 3.84
CA VAL A 298 9.04 14.86 5.14
C VAL A 298 9.15 16.39 5.19
N GLY A 299 9.42 17.04 4.06
CA GLY A 299 9.52 18.50 3.97
C GLY A 299 8.19 19.22 4.24
N GLN A 300 7.05 18.53 4.09
CA GLN A 300 5.73 19.14 4.33
C GLN A 300 5.51 19.49 5.80
N PHE A 301 6.22 18.84 6.72
CA PHE A 301 6.08 19.04 8.17
C PHE A 301 6.79 20.30 8.67
N VAL A 302 7.76 20.83 7.94
CA VAL A 302 8.53 22.01 8.33
C VAL A 302 7.60 23.21 8.52
N GLY A 303 7.70 23.85 9.69
CA GLY A 303 6.92 25.03 10.07
C GLY A 303 5.47 24.76 10.43
N LYS A 304 5.00 23.51 10.39
CA LYS A 304 3.60 23.19 10.77
C LYS A 304 3.36 23.48 12.25
N PRO A 305 2.22 24.11 12.60
CA PRO A 305 1.87 24.39 13.99
C PRO A 305 1.58 23.10 14.76
N LEU A 306 2.03 23.05 16.00
CA LEU A 306 1.86 21.92 16.92
C LEU A 306 0.57 22.00 17.76
N LYS A 307 -0.07 23.18 17.77
CA LYS A 307 -1.34 23.43 18.47
C LYS A 307 -2.55 23.14 17.59
N ASP A 308 -2.38 23.13 16.27
CA ASP A 308 -3.44 22.79 15.32
C ASP A 308 -3.33 21.32 14.91
N THR A 309 -4.47 20.70 14.66
CA THR A 309 -4.51 19.31 14.19
C THR A 309 -4.21 19.31 12.70
N PHE A 310 -3.01 18.92 12.30
CA PHE A 310 -2.74 18.63 10.88
C PHE A 310 -3.23 17.21 10.53
N ILE A 311 -3.94 17.10 9.41
CA ILE A 311 -4.62 15.90 8.93
C ILE A 311 -4.03 15.46 7.58
N LEU A 312 -3.80 14.16 7.40
CA LEU A 312 -3.36 13.60 6.13
C LEU A 312 -4.48 13.75 5.07
N GLY A 313 -4.13 14.22 3.87
CA GLY A 313 -5.06 14.53 2.79
C GLY A 313 -5.70 15.91 2.89
N GLN A 314 -5.40 16.68 3.94
CA GLN A 314 -5.84 18.07 4.10
C GLN A 314 -4.65 19.02 4.28
N ASP A 315 -3.81 18.75 5.28
CA ASP A 315 -2.68 19.61 5.66
C ASP A 315 -1.32 18.97 5.29
N VAL A 316 -1.30 17.64 5.15
CA VAL A 316 -0.16 16.86 4.65
C VAL A 316 -0.67 16.00 3.50
N ASP A 317 -0.07 16.11 2.32
CA ASP A 317 -0.41 15.27 1.18
C ASP A 317 -0.05 13.80 1.48
N GLY A 318 -0.98 12.90 1.18
CA GLY A 318 -0.77 11.46 1.31
C GLY A 318 0.21 10.92 0.27
N ILE A 319 0.80 9.76 0.58
CA ILE A 319 1.61 9.01 -0.39
C ILE A 319 0.75 7.93 -1.03
N THR A 320 0.61 8.00 -2.36
CA THR A 320 -0.11 6.99 -3.14
C THR A 320 0.49 5.59 -2.91
N MET A 321 -0.36 4.61 -2.58
CA MET A 321 0.02 3.23 -2.22
C MET A 321 0.83 3.08 -0.91
N ALA A 322 0.97 4.14 -0.12
CA ALA A 322 1.61 4.11 1.20
C ALA A 322 0.83 4.95 2.23
N THR A 323 -0.49 5.06 2.08
CA THR A 323 -1.34 5.92 2.91
C THR A 323 -1.32 5.52 4.38
N VAL A 324 -1.28 4.22 4.70
CA VAL A 324 -1.19 3.73 6.09
C VAL A 324 0.11 4.18 6.73
N SER A 325 1.21 4.05 6.01
CA SER A 325 2.54 4.45 6.48
C SER A 325 2.66 5.96 6.62
N ALA A 326 2.14 6.72 5.64
CA ALA A 326 2.04 8.17 5.71
C ALA A 326 1.19 8.63 6.91
N GLN A 327 0.07 7.96 7.16
CA GLN A 327 -0.78 8.23 8.33
C GLN A 327 -0.04 7.92 9.64
N GLY A 328 0.71 6.82 9.68
CA GLY A 328 1.55 6.44 10.82
C GLY A 328 2.59 7.51 11.18
N VAL A 329 3.21 8.14 10.17
CA VAL A 329 4.11 9.28 10.40
C VAL A 329 3.34 10.50 10.91
N VAL A 330 2.22 10.88 10.27
CA VAL A 330 1.40 12.02 10.70
C VAL A 330 0.93 11.86 12.14
N ASP A 331 0.43 10.69 12.50
CA ASP A 331 -0.07 10.39 13.83
C ASP A 331 1.03 10.47 14.88
N ALA A 332 2.19 9.88 14.61
CA ALA A 332 3.34 9.91 15.53
C ALA A 332 3.84 11.33 15.76
N VAL A 333 4.05 12.10 14.68
CA VAL A 333 4.49 13.50 14.78
C VAL A 333 3.46 14.29 15.58
N ARG A 334 2.17 14.19 15.25
CA ARG A 334 1.10 14.94 15.91
C ARG A 334 0.95 14.60 17.38
N GLU A 335 0.87 13.33 17.71
CA GLU A 335 0.60 12.89 19.08
C GLU A 335 1.79 13.20 19.99
N LYS A 336 3.00 12.85 19.57
CA LYS A 336 4.19 12.89 20.43
C LYS A 336 4.70 14.31 20.66
N THR A 337 4.61 15.17 19.65
CA THR A 337 4.93 16.60 19.81
C THR A 337 3.95 17.30 20.74
N ARG A 338 2.65 16.99 20.66
CA ARG A 338 1.64 17.53 21.58
C ARG A 338 1.90 17.11 23.02
N VAL A 339 2.19 15.82 23.24
CA VAL A 339 2.54 15.31 24.57
C VAL A 339 3.79 16.00 25.12
N ALA A 340 4.84 16.14 24.29
CA ALA A 340 6.06 16.83 24.69
C ALA A 340 5.80 18.32 25.01
N ALA A 341 5.06 19.04 24.17
CA ALA A 341 4.72 20.45 24.40
C ALA A 341 3.96 20.66 25.71
N GLU A 342 2.99 19.79 26.03
CA GLU A 342 2.25 19.85 27.29
C GLU A 342 3.12 19.52 28.50
N HIS A 343 4.00 18.53 28.38
CA HIS A 343 4.92 18.14 29.46
C HIS A 343 5.93 19.25 29.77
N PHE A 344 6.47 19.90 28.73
CA PHE A 344 7.45 20.98 28.83
C PHE A 344 6.86 22.39 28.71
N LYS A 345 5.57 22.56 29.04
CA LYS A 345 4.86 23.86 28.92
C LYS A 345 5.44 25.03 29.73
N ALA A 346 6.33 24.74 30.68
CA ALA A 346 7.08 25.76 31.42
C ALA A 346 8.21 26.40 30.57
N GLY A 347 8.40 25.93 29.33
CA GLY A 347 9.44 26.36 28.41
C GLY A 347 10.71 25.51 28.51
N ILE A 348 11.45 25.42 27.40
CA ILE A 348 12.66 24.58 27.33
C ILE A 348 13.78 25.06 28.27
N ASP A 349 13.79 26.33 28.64
CA ASP A 349 14.77 26.91 29.57
C ASP A 349 14.57 26.43 31.02
N ALA A 350 13.39 25.92 31.36
CA ALA A 350 13.08 25.38 32.68
C ALA A 350 13.42 23.88 32.81
N ILE A 351 13.88 23.23 31.73
CA ILE A 351 14.12 21.79 31.72
C ILE A 351 15.34 21.45 32.59
N LYS A 352 15.11 20.62 33.60
CA LYS A 352 16.18 20.05 34.42
C LYS A 352 16.86 18.94 33.64
N VAL A 353 18.10 19.19 33.25
CA VAL A 353 18.96 18.22 32.58
C VAL A 353 19.31 17.09 33.54
N ILE A 354 19.20 15.85 33.09
CA ILE A 354 19.73 14.69 33.82
C ILE A 354 21.24 14.65 33.54
N PRO A 355 22.11 14.82 34.54
CA PRO A 355 23.55 14.73 34.31
C PRO A 355 23.94 13.27 34.10
N GLN A 356 24.05 12.82 32.85
CA GLN A 356 24.83 11.63 32.48
C GLN A 356 25.75 11.91 31.28
N GLN A 357 27.03 11.58 31.50
CA GLN A 357 28.15 11.67 30.57
C GLN A 357 27.89 10.88 29.28
N ILE A 358 28.13 11.51 28.13
CA ILE A 358 28.55 10.79 26.92
C ILE A 358 29.76 11.54 26.36
N SER A 359 30.95 11.03 26.69
CA SER A 359 32.15 11.29 25.90
C SER A 359 32.02 10.51 24.59
N VAL A 360 31.83 11.22 23.47
CA VAL A 360 32.05 10.63 22.15
C VAL A 360 33.57 10.56 21.94
N PRO A 361 34.17 9.38 21.72
CA PRO A 361 35.57 9.32 21.32
C PRO A 361 35.71 9.92 19.92
N ALA A 362 36.65 10.84 19.73
CA ALA A 362 37.04 11.29 18.40
C ALA A 362 37.71 10.11 17.66
N GLU A 363 37.10 9.64 16.58
CA GLU A 363 37.73 8.70 15.64
C GLU A 363 38.71 9.48 14.74
N PRO A 364 39.91 8.94 14.43
CA PRO A 364 40.96 9.69 13.74
C PRO A 364 40.60 9.98 12.28
N ALA A 365 41.03 11.16 11.82
CA ALA A 365 40.86 11.63 10.45
C ALA A 365 41.35 10.59 9.43
N LYS A 366 40.45 10.17 8.54
CA LYS A 366 40.80 9.44 7.30
C LYS A 366 40.99 10.45 6.17
N ASP A 367 41.99 10.18 5.34
CA ASP A 367 42.45 11.00 4.21
C ASP A 367 41.31 11.49 3.29
N PRO A 368 41.47 12.67 2.66
CA PRO A 368 40.46 13.23 1.78
C PRO A 368 40.26 12.35 0.54
N ALA A 369 39.02 11.93 0.32
CA ALA A 369 38.60 11.23 -0.90
C ALA A 369 38.86 12.10 -2.16
N PRO A 370 39.20 11.50 -3.31
CA PRO A 370 39.50 12.23 -4.53
C PRO A 370 38.26 12.97 -5.07
N LYS A 371 38.48 14.16 -5.63
CA LYS A 371 37.44 15.01 -6.23
C LYS A 371 36.62 14.24 -7.29
N PRO A 372 35.28 14.36 -7.29
CA PRO A 372 34.46 13.81 -8.37
C PRO A 372 34.75 14.51 -9.71
N ALA A 373 34.81 13.72 -10.78
CA ALA A 373 34.91 14.21 -12.14
C ALA A 373 33.62 14.96 -12.55
N PRO A 374 33.71 15.99 -13.42
CA PRO A 374 32.56 16.77 -13.82
C PRO A 374 31.54 15.93 -14.62
N ILE A 375 30.27 16.07 -14.23
CA ILE A 375 29.11 15.48 -14.89
C ILE A 375 28.94 16.12 -16.28
N PRO A 376 28.84 15.35 -17.38
CA PRO A 376 28.56 15.91 -18.70
C PRO A 376 27.13 16.47 -18.77
N ALA A 377 27.00 17.62 -19.45
CA ALA A 377 25.75 18.36 -19.57
C ALA A 377 24.60 17.52 -20.19
N PRO A 378 23.35 17.74 -19.76
CA PRO A 378 22.20 17.04 -20.32
C PRO A 378 22.02 17.36 -21.81
N LYS A 379 21.79 16.32 -22.62
CA LYS A 379 21.41 16.48 -24.04
C LYS A 379 20.04 17.18 -24.15
N PRO A 380 19.85 18.08 -25.12
CA PRO A 380 18.58 18.77 -25.32
C PRO A 380 17.47 17.79 -25.71
N ALA A 381 16.26 18.05 -25.19
CA ALA A 381 15.07 17.29 -25.46
C ALA A 381 14.72 17.28 -26.97
N PRO A 382 14.22 16.17 -27.53
CA PRO A 382 13.71 16.15 -28.89
C PRO A 382 12.49 17.07 -29.03
N ALA A 383 12.40 17.75 -30.18
CA ALA A 383 11.35 18.71 -30.50
C ALA A 383 9.95 18.06 -30.50
N PRO A 384 8.90 18.83 -30.14
CA PRO A 384 7.53 18.32 -30.07
C PRO A 384 7.04 17.83 -31.44
N VAL A 385 6.50 16.62 -31.45
CA VAL A 385 5.81 16.02 -32.61
C VAL A 385 4.48 16.74 -32.81
N ALA A 386 4.23 17.23 -34.03
CA ALA A 386 3.04 17.98 -34.38
C ALA A 386 1.74 17.14 -34.20
N PRO A 387 0.63 17.76 -33.77
CA PRO A 387 -0.64 17.06 -33.64
C PRO A 387 -1.18 16.64 -35.02
N PRO A 388 -1.84 15.47 -35.13
CA PRO A 388 -2.48 15.05 -36.38
C PRO A 388 -3.62 16.00 -36.75
N LYS A 389 -3.73 16.28 -38.05
CA LYS A 389 -4.67 17.23 -38.67
C LYS A 389 -6.13 16.88 -38.38
N GLU A 390 -6.92 17.92 -38.07
CA GLU A 390 -8.38 17.90 -37.98
C GLU A 390 -9.02 17.29 -39.23
N GLN A 391 -9.92 16.34 -39.01
CA GLN A 391 -10.81 15.77 -40.01
C GLN A 391 -12.11 16.61 -40.02
N PRO A 392 -12.59 17.10 -41.18
CA PRO A 392 -13.74 17.99 -41.21
C PRO A 392 -15.04 17.26 -40.89
N ALA A 393 -15.88 17.90 -40.09
CA ALA A 393 -17.17 17.36 -39.66
C ALA A 393 -18.14 17.12 -40.83
N PRO A 394 -18.88 15.99 -40.86
CA PRO A 394 -20.00 15.82 -41.78
C PRO A 394 -21.21 16.67 -41.35
N PRO A 395 -22.05 17.12 -42.31
CA PRO A 395 -23.14 18.06 -42.02
C PRO A 395 -24.31 17.35 -41.34
N LYS A 396 -24.98 18.06 -40.44
CA LYS A 396 -26.15 17.57 -39.70
C LYS A 396 -27.45 17.99 -40.40
N PRO A 397 -28.44 17.10 -40.48
CA PRO A 397 -29.85 17.49 -40.32
C PRO A 397 -30.56 16.67 -39.22
N PRO A 398 -31.74 17.14 -38.74
CA PRO A 398 -32.08 17.09 -37.33
C PRO A 398 -32.93 15.87 -36.94
N ALA A 399 -32.59 15.27 -35.81
CA ALA A 399 -33.51 14.51 -34.98
C ALA A 399 -33.47 15.13 -33.58
N ALA A 400 -34.63 15.28 -32.94
CA ALA A 400 -34.75 15.86 -31.60
C ALA A 400 -33.72 15.23 -30.66
N GLN A 401 -32.69 15.98 -30.29
CA GLN A 401 -31.64 15.50 -29.41
C GLN A 401 -32.25 15.28 -28.03
N VAL A 402 -32.39 14.01 -27.64
CA VAL A 402 -32.68 13.64 -26.25
C VAL A 402 -31.61 14.29 -25.39
N ARG A 403 -32.01 15.13 -24.43
CA ARG A 403 -31.07 15.89 -23.62
C ARG A 403 -30.40 14.95 -22.63
N VAL A 404 -29.09 15.07 -22.42
CA VAL A 404 -28.31 14.17 -21.56
C VAL A 404 -28.92 14.04 -20.16
N GLN A 405 -29.40 15.15 -19.58
CA GLN A 405 -30.06 15.16 -18.28
C GLN A 405 -31.35 14.33 -18.24
N ASP A 406 -32.09 14.24 -19.34
CA ASP A 406 -33.35 13.48 -19.39
C ASP A 406 -33.04 11.97 -19.33
N THR A 407 -32.06 11.52 -20.11
CA THR A 407 -31.59 10.12 -20.13
C THR A 407 -31.01 9.72 -18.77
N VAL A 408 -30.11 10.56 -18.23
CA VAL A 408 -29.42 10.25 -16.97
C VAL A 408 -30.38 10.26 -15.78
N ALA A 409 -31.35 11.18 -15.74
CA ALA A 409 -32.40 11.17 -14.72
C ALA A 409 -33.22 9.87 -14.79
N GLN A 410 -33.58 9.42 -16.00
CA GLN A 410 -34.38 8.22 -16.21
C GLN A 410 -33.67 6.94 -15.73
N GLU A 411 -32.35 6.87 -15.88
CA GLU A 411 -31.54 5.76 -15.38
C GLU A 411 -31.40 5.77 -13.85
N LEU A 412 -31.06 6.92 -13.26
CA LEU A 412 -30.82 7.03 -11.82
C LEU A 412 -32.11 6.90 -10.98
N TRP A 413 -33.26 7.30 -11.53
CA TRP A 413 -34.59 7.05 -10.95
C TRP A 413 -35.35 5.96 -11.72
N SER A 414 -34.66 4.87 -12.05
CA SER A 414 -35.29 3.73 -12.74
C SER A 414 -36.57 3.26 -12.01
N GLY A 415 -37.60 2.89 -12.80
CA GLY A 415 -38.89 2.44 -12.29
C GLY A 415 -39.86 3.52 -11.82
N LYS A 416 -39.53 4.82 -11.94
CA LYS A 416 -40.44 5.94 -11.58
C LYS A 416 -41.33 6.45 -12.71
N GLY A 417 -41.45 5.68 -13.79
CA GLY A 417 -42.15 6.10 -15.00
C GLY A 417 -41.40 7.23 -15.71
N LYS A 418 -42.10 7.98 -16.56
CA LYS A 418 -41.52 9.09 -17.31
C LYS A 418 -41.30 10.30 -16.40
N LEU A 419 -40.15 10.94 -16.57
CA LEU A 419 -39.68 12.03 -15.71
C LEU A 419 -39.68 13.36 -16.45
N ALA A 420 -39.97 14.43 -15.71
CA ALA A 420 -39.80 15.81 -16.13
C ALA A 420 -38.55 16.39 -15.46
N VAL A 421 -37.60 16.87 -16.28
CA VAL A 421 -36.33 17.44 -15.82
C VAL A 421 -36.26 18.90 -16.23
N SER A 422 -36.13 19.80 -15.26
CA SER A 422 -36.09 21.26 -15.48
C SER A 422 -34.90 21.89 -14.77
N ALA A 423 -34.20 22.82 -15.41
CA ALA A 423 -33.04 23.49 -14.81
C ALA A 423 -33.44 24.26 -13.54
N LEU A 424 -32.60 24.19 -12.51
CA LEU A 424 -32.73 24.99 -11.29
C LEU A 424 -31.96 26.30 -11.43
N ALA A 425 -32.52 27.38 -10.88
CA ALA A 425 -31.89 28.69 -10.90
C ALA A 425 -30.80 28.83 -9.81
N GLY A 426 -29.82 29.67 -10.07
CA GLY A 426 -28.71 29.95 -9.14
C GLY A 426 -27.60 28.92 -9.20
N THR A 427 -26.44 29.29 -8.65
CA THR A 427 -25.22 28.48 -8.68
C THR A 427 -24.75 28.28 -7.23
N PRO A 428 -24.73 27.03 -6.71
CA PRO A 428 -24.18 26.75 -5.39
C PRO A 428 -22.70 27.17 -5.28
N SER A 429 -22.24 27.46 -4.06
CA SER A 429 -20.82 27.74 -3.82
C SER A 429 -19.96 26.52 -4.20
N GLY A 430 -18.84 26.76 -4.89
CA GLY A 430 -17.96 25.69 -5.35
C GLY A 430 -18.41 25.00 -6.65
N PHE A 431 -19.52 25.40 -7.28
CA PHE A 431 -19.86 24.95 -8.63
C PHE A 431 -19.05 25.71 -9.68
N ALA A 432 -18.52 24.98 -10.66
CA ALA A 432 -17.88 25.56 -11.83
C ALA A 432 -18.94 26.15 -12.78
N PRO A 433 -18.57 27.06 -13.70
CA PRO A 433 -19.53 27.64 -14.66
C PRO A 433 -20.29 26.59 -15.50
N GLU A 434 -19.65 25.45 -15.75
CA GLU A 434 -20.18 24.33 -16.53
C GLU A 434 -21.13 23.44 -15.72
N ASP A 435 -21.03 23.46 -14.38
CA ASP A 435 -21.86 22.63 -13.51
C ASP A 435 -23.33 23.07 -13.61
N LYS A 436 -24.24 22.10 -13.65
CA LYS A 436 -25.70 22.33 -13.76
C LYS A 436 -26.46 21.52 -12.73
N ALA A 437 -27.55 22.11 -12.22
CA ALA A 437 -28.50 21.45 -11.35
C ALA A 437 -29.89 21.45 -12.00
N TYR A 438 -30.61 20.34 -11.85
CA TYR A 438 -31.94 20.13 -12.43
C TYR A 438 -32.90 19.58 -11.38
N LEU A 439 -34.11 20.10 -11.35
CA LEU A 439 -35.22 19.53 -10.59
C LEU A 439 -35.82 18.37 -11.38
N VAL A 440 -36.01 17.24 -10.70
CA VAL A 440 -36.58 16.02 -11.29
C VAL A 440 -37.95 15.74 -10.66
N LYS A 441 -38.98 15.64 -11.50
CA LYS A 441 -40.36 15.33 -11.10
C LYS A 441 -40.92 14.13 -11.87
N THR A 442 -41.90 13.45 -11.29
CA THR A 442 -42.75 12.51 -12.04
C THR A 442 -43.66 13.27 -13.00
N GLU A 443 -44.25 12.58 -13.99
CA GLU A 443 -45.32 13.17 -14.83
C GLU A 443 -46.52 13.69 -14.04
N LYS A 444 -46.76 13.18 -12.82
CA LYS A 444 -47.83 13.66 -11.92
C LYS A 444 -47.44 14.92 -11.14
N GLY A 445 -46.20 15.39 -11.27
CA GLY A 445 -45.69 16.58 -10.61
C GLY A 445 -45.00 16.33 -9.26
N ASP A 446 -44.87 15.08 -8.83
CA ASP A 446 -44.20 14.75 -7.56
C ASP A 446 -42.70 14.97 -7.68
N THR A 447 -42.13 15.78 -6.79
CA THR A 447 -40.67 16.00 -6.73
C THR A 447 -39.95 14.73 -6.27
N LEU A 448 -39.05 14.23 -7.11
CA LEU A 448 -38.18 13.10 -6.80
C LEU A 448 -36.85 13.55 -6.19
N GLY A 449 -36.34 14.71 -6.61
CA GLY A 449 -35.10 15.26 -6.10
C GLY A 449 -34.37 16.17 -7.09
N ILE A 450 -33.05 16.29 -6.93
CA ILE A 450 -32.18 17.11 -7.77
C ILE A 450 -31.17 16.21 -8.50
N LEU A 451 -31.03 16.40 -9.81
CA LEU A 451 -29.93 15.87 -10.61
C LEU A 451 -28.85 16.95 -10.78
N LEU A 452 -27.62 16.63 -10.42
CA LEU A 452 -26.45 17.47 -10.66
C LEU A 452 -25.63 16.86 -11.80
N LEU A 453 -25.18 17.69 -12.74
CA LEU A 453 -24.16 17.34 -13.73
C LEU A 453 -22.94 18.22 -13.44
N VAL A 454 -21.90 17.63 -12.87
CA VAL A 454 -20.78 18.37 -12.28
C VAL A 454 -19.43 17.82 -12.73
N TYR A 455 -18.40 18.67 -12.73
CA TYR A 455 -17.04 18.27 -13.01
C TYR A 455 -16.19 18.13 -11.75
N GLY A 456 -15.37 17.08 -11.74
CA GLY A 456 -14.31 16.83 -10.76
C GLY A 456 -12.97 16.60 -11.45
N LYS A 457 -11.85 16.84 -10.75
CA LYS A 457 -10.51 16.56 -11.27
C LYS A 457 -10.05 15.17 -10.82
N GLY A 458 -10.07 14.21 -11.75
CA GLY A 458 -9.48 12.88 -11.57
C GLY A 458 -7.96 12.87 -11.79
N TYR A 459 -7.37 11.68 -11.77
CA TYR A 459 -5.92 11.51 -11.95
C TYR A 459 -5.48 11.83 -13.38
N GLY A 460 -6.19 11.30 -14.38
CA GLY A 460 -5.90 11.50 -15.80
C GLY A 460 -6.53 12.78 -16.37
N GLY A 461 -7.51 13.36 -15.67
CA GLY A 461 -8.05 14.68 -16.01
C GLY A 461 -9.48 14.90 -15.53
N PRO A 462 -10.24 15.81 -16.17
CA PRO A 462 -11.60 16.11 -15.75
C PRO A 462 -12.53 14.90 -15.92
N MET A 463 -13.41 14.72 -14.95
CA MET A 463 -14.49 13.73 -14.94
C MET A 463 -15.81 14.47 -14.85
N GLN A 464 -16.74 14.18 -15.76
CA GLN A 464 -18.11 14.64 -15.65
C GLN A 464 -18.94 13.57 -14.94
N ILE A 465 -19.54 13.96 -13.81
CA ILE A 465 -20.26 13.07 -12.91
C ILE A 465 -21.70 13.55 -12.79
N ALA A 466 -22.64 12.63 -12.95
CA ALA A 466 -24.03 12.82 -12.60
C ALA A 466 -24.28 12.37 -11.15
N ILE A 467 -24.95 13.20 -10.36
CA ILE A 467 -25.28 12.93 -8.96
C ILE A 467 -26.78 13.15 -8.77
N ALA A 468 -27.52 12.11 -8.42
CA ALA A 468 -28.93 12.18 -8.08
C ALA A 468 -29.10 12.26 -6.55
N LEU A 469 -29.77 13.31 -6.07
CA LEU A 469 -30.07 13.54 -4.66
C LEU A 469 -31.57 13.37 -4.41
N ASP A 470 -31.96 12.86 -3.25
CA ASP A 470 -33.37 12.72 -2.90
C ASP A 470 -34.10 14.08 -2.74
N LYS A 471 -35.43 14.05 -2.69
CA LYS A 471 -36.28 15.24 -2.50
C LYS A 471 -36.01 16.01 -1.21
N ASP A 472 -35.47 15.34 -0.19
CA ASP A 472 -35.21 15.91 1.13
C ASP A 472 -33.79 16.50 1.23
N LEU A 473 -32.96 16.31 0.19
CA LEU A 473 -31.55 16.68 0.14
C LEU A 473 -30.76 16.16 1.34
N LYS A 474 -31.01 14.89 1.67
CA LYS A 474 -30.35 14.17 2.77
C LYS A 474 -29.53 13.00 2.26
N SER A 475 -29.99 12.29 1.24
CA SER A 475 -29.34 11.09 0.72
C SER A 475 -29.10 11.12 -0.78
N ILE A 476 -28.11 10.33 -1.21
CA ILE A 476 -27.77 10.12 -2.61
C ILE A 476 -28.63 8.99 -3.15
N VAL A 477 -29.37 9.24 -4.22
CA VAL A 477 -30.14 8.22 -4.96
C VAL A 477 -29.21 7.37 -5.80
N GLY A 478 -28.23 7.99 -6.46
CA GLY A 478 -27.22 7.30 -7.25
C GLY A 478 -26.27 8.26 -7.95
N VAL A 479 -25.21 7.71 -8.52
CA VAL A 479 -24.20 8.46 -9.27
C VAL A 479 -23.84 7.75 -10.56
N LYS A 480 -23.39 8.50 -11.56
CA LYS A 480 -22.93 7.94 -12.83
C LYS A 480 -21.78 8.76 -13.40
N LEU A 481 -20.76 8.09 -13.93
CA LEU A 481 -19.73 8.73 -14.73
C LEU A 481 -20.25 8.94 -16.16
N LEU A 482 -20.17 10.17 -16.67
CA LEU A 482 -20.62 10.51 -18.02
C LEU A 482 -19.43 10.60 -18.99
N GLU A 483 -18.40 11.35 -18.60
CA GLU A 483 -17.19 11.56 -19.39
C GLU A 483 -15.98 11.55 -18.47
N ASN A 484 -14.82 11.12 -18.97
CA ASN A 484 -13.58 11.15 -18.21
C ASN A 484 -12.35 11.17 -19.12
N LYS A 485 -11.20 11.52 -18.53
CA LYS A 485 -9.86 11.35 -19.13
C LYS A 485 -8.97 10.42 -18.30
N GLU A 486 -9.57 9.51 -17.55
CA GLU A 486 -8.82 8.60 -16.69
C GLU A 486 -8.10 7.53 -17.51
N THR A 487 -7.07 6.91 -16.92
CA THR A 487 -6.32 5.82 -17.56
C THR A 487 -7.26 4.63 -17.88
N PRO A 488 -7.40 4.23 -19.16
CA PRO A 488 -8.23 3.10 -19.55
C PRO A 488 -7.86 1.80 -18.83
N GLY A 489 -8.86 1.09 -18.30
CA GLY A 489 -8.67 -0.18 -17.59
C GLY A 489 -8.23 -0.04 -16.12
N LEU A 490 -7.93 1.18 -15.67
CA LEU A 490 -7.63 1.51 -14.27
C LEU A 490 -8.61 2.55 -13.74
N GLY A 491 -8.34 3.84 -13.98
CA GLY A 491 -9.17 4.94 -13.47
C GLY A 491 -10.56 4.98 -14.08
N THR A 492 -10.76 4.41 -15.28
CA THR A 492 -12.09 4.30 -15.90
C THR A 492 -13.06 3.43 -15.09
N LYS A 493 -12.55 2.57 -14.20
CA LYS A 493 -13.37 1.70 -13.34
C LYS A 493 -14.27 2.48 -12.37
N VAL A 494 -14.00 3.76 -12.12
CA VAL A 494 -14.91 4.61 -11.33
C VAL A 494 -16.29 4.79 -11.98
N GLY A 495 -16.43 4.45 -13.26
CA GLY A 495 -17.72 4.41 -13.95
C GLY A 495 -18.44 3.07 -13.87
N GLU A 496 -17.83 2.03 -13.30
CA GLU A 496 -18.42 0.69 -13.22
C GLU A 496 -19.47 0.60 -12.10
N ALA A 497 -20.52 -0.19 -12.33
CA ALA A 497 -21.64 -0.35 -11.39
C ALA A 497 -21.19 -0.87 -10.00
N ALA A 498 -20.14 -1.68 -9.94
CA ALA A 498 -19.57 -2.17 -8.69
C ALA A 498 -19.04 -1.04 -7.79
N PHE A 499 -18.58 0.07 -8.37
CA PHE A 499 -18.13 1.24 -7.64
C PHE A 499 -19.28 2.25 -7.47
N THR A 500 -19.94 2.66 -8.55
CA THR A 500 -20.98 3.70 -8.49
C THR A 500 -22.22 3.26 -7.70
N GLY A 501 -22.52 1.96 -7.66
CA GLY A 501 -23.65 1.39 -6.92
C GLY A 501 -23.54 1.59 -5.40
N GLN A 502 -22.33 1.77 -4.86
CA GLN A 502 -22.11 1.91 -3.42
C GLN A 502 -22.64 3.24 -2.86
N PHE A 503 -22.81 4.27 -3.72
CA PHE A 503 -23.27 5.60 -3.29
C PHE A 503 -24.77 5.66 -3.00
N ALA A 504 -25.56 4.72 -3.56
CA ALA A 504 -27.00 4.71 -3.37
C ALA A 504 -27.37 4.55 -1.88
N GLY A 505 -28.24 5.42 -1.38
CA GLY A 505 -28.70 5.46 0.01
C GLY A 505 -27.72 6.10 0.99
N LYS A 506 -26.49 6.45 0.59
CA LYS A 506 -25.54 7.12 1.49
C LYS A 506 -26.00 8.54 1.80
N GLN A 507 -25.75 8.97 3.04
CA GLN A 507 -26.11 10.32 3.50
C GLN A 507 -25.14 11.36 2.94
N ILE A 508 -25.66 12.51 2.50
CA ILE A 508 -24.87 13.64 1.99
C ILE A 508 -23.96 14.21 3.10
N SER A 509 -24.38 14.10 4.36
CA SER A 509 -23.57 14.49 5.53
C SER A 509 -22.46 13.49 5.89
N GLY A 510 -22.43 12.32 5.24
CA GLY A 510 -21.41 11.29 5.47
C GLY A 510 -20.06 11.65 4.85
N SER A 511 -19.01 10.96 5.29
CA SER A 511 -17.62 11.20 4.87
C SER A 511 -17.32 10.74 3.45
N LEU A 512 -18.02 9.70 2.96
CA LEU A 512 -17.81 9.06 1.65
C LEU A 512 -16.33 8.68 1.41
N THR A 513 -15.66 8.24 2.46
CA THR A 513 -14.22 7.96 2.44
C THR A 513 -13.95 6.56 1.87
N ILE A 514 -13.02 6.47 0.93
CA ILE A 514 -12.53 5.19 0.39
C ILE A 514 -11.84 4.39 1.51
N GLY A 515 -12.18 3.10 1.64
CA GLY A 515 -11.69 2.21 2.68
C GLY A 515 -12.43 2.33 4.03
N GLN A 516 -13.36 3.28 4.17
CA GLN A 516 -14.23 3.39 5.35
C GLN A 516 -15.70 3.24 4.97
N ASP A 517 -16.20 4.10 4.08
CA ASP A 517 -17.59 4.11 3.64
C ASP A 517 -17.77 3.41 2.28
N LEU A 518 -16.73 3.43 1.45
CA LEU A 518 -16.73 2.95 0.07
C LEU A 518 -15.54 2.03 -0.14
N ASP A 519 -15.75 0.92 -0.84
CA ASP A 519 -14.66 0.07 -1.30
C ASP A 519 -13.86 0.81 -2.38
N GLY A 520 -12.54 0.78 -2.24
CA GLY A 520 -11.63 1.38 -3.22
C GLY A 520 -11.52 0.56 -4.49
N ILE A 521 -10.99 1.20 -5.53
CA ILE A 521 -10.63 0.51 -6.77
C ILE A 521 -9.14 0.21 -6.74
N THR A 522 -8.80 -1.08 -6.77
CA THR A 522 -7.40 -1.54 -6.83
C THR A 522 -6.67 -0.88 -8.02
N MET A 523 -5.51 -0.28 -7.75
CA MET A 523 -4.69 0.46 -8.72
C MET A 523 -5.33 1.73 -9.32
N ALA A 524 -6.46 2.19 -8.78
CA ALA A 524 -7.13 3.43 -9.20
C ALA A 524 -7.65 4.25 -8.00
N THR A 525 -6.92 4.19 -6.88
CA THR A 525 -7.30 4.85 -5.62
C THR A 525 -7.47 6.36 -5.77
N VAL A 526 -6.55 7.04 -6.47
CA VAL A 526 -6.62 8.50 -6.68
C VAL A 526 -7.87 8.88 -7.47
N SER A 527 -8.19 8.13 -8.53
CA SER A 527 -9.41 8.31 -9.33
C SER A 527 -10.66 8.09 -8.48
N ALA A 528 -10.67 7.03 -7.66
CA ALA A 528 -11.80 6.68 -6.80
C ALA A 528 -12.03 7.73 -5.70
N GLU A 529 -10.96 8.21 -5.05
CA GLU A 529 -11.02 9.28 -4.05
C GLU A 529 -11.46 10.59 -4.68
N ALA A 530 -10.91 10.97 -5.84
CA ALA A 530 -11.33 12.18 -6.55
C ALA A 530 -12.81 12.14 -6.94
N PHE A 531 -13.29 10.97 -7.41
CA PHE A 531 -14.70 10.76 -7.71
C PHE A 531 -15.56 10.92 -6.45
N ALA A 532 -15.22 10.23 -5.36
CA ALA A 532 -15.96 10.28 -4.10
C ALA A 532 -15.97 11.68 -3.46
N ASN A 533 -14.82 12.37 -3.46
CA ASN A 533 -14.69 13.75 -2.97
C ASN A 533 -15.54 14.71 -3.78
N THR A 534 -15.53 14.59 -5.12
CA THR A 534 -16.38 15.42 -5.99
C THR A 534 -17.86 15.18 -5.68
N VAL A 535 -18.28 13.92 -5.52
CA VAL A 535 -19.66 13.59 -5.15
C VAL A 535 -20.03 14.23 -3.82
N ARG A 536 -19.18 14.08 -2.79
CA ARG A 536 -19.39 14.63 -1.46
C ARG A 536 -19.55 16.15 -1.48
N GLU A 537 -18.58 16.85 -2.06
CA GLU A 537 -18.52 18.30 -2.03
C GLU A 537 -19.66 18.93 -2.83
N LYS A 538 -19.92 18.42 -4.04
CA LYS A 538 -20.97 18.95 -4.91
C LYS A 538 -22.36 18.62 -4.37
N ALA A 539 -22.57 17.42 -3.83
CA ALA A 539 -23.83 17.06 -3.19
C ALA A 539 -24.10 17.93 -1.96
N LYS A 540 -23.09 18.15 -1.11
CA LYS A 540 -23.22 19.00 0.09
C LYS A 540 -23.50 20.46 -0.29
N ALA A 541 -22.74 21.02 -1.22
CA ALA A 541 -22.95 22.39 -1.69
C ALA A 541 -24.35 22.59 -2.28
N ALA A 542 -24.82 21.65 -3.10
CA ALA A 542 -26.17 21.70 -3.65
C ALA A 542 -27.23 21.55 -2.57
N ALA A 543 -27.05 20.63 -1.62
CA ALA A 543 -27.98 20.43 -0.52
C ALA A 543 -28.09 21.71 0.32
N ASP A 544 -26.98 22.32 0.71
CA ASP A 544 -26.99 23.54 1.53
C ASP A 544 -27.59 24.75 0.78
N PHE A 545 -27.42 24.82 -0.55
CA PHE A 545 -27.96 25.91 -1.36
C PHE A 545 -29.46 25.76 -1.69
N TYR A 546 -29.91 24.55 -2.02
CA TYR A 546 -31.28 24.30 -2.48
C TYR A 546 -32.25 23.87 -1.37
N ARG A 547 -31.77 23.54 -0.17
CA ARG A 547 -32.63 23.20 0.98
C ARG A 547 -33.58 24.34 1.28
N GLY A 548 -34.88 24.04 1.30
CA GLY A 548 -35.96 25.02 1.48
C GLY A 548 -36.36 25.79 0.21
N ARG A 549 -35.74 25.53 -0.95
CA ARG A 549 -36.03 26.22 -2.24
C ARG A 549 -36.69 25.32 -3.29
N LEU A 550 -36.98 24.06 -2.97
CA LEU A 550 -37.53 23.09 -3.93
C LEU A 550 -39.06 23.15 -4.08
N GLY A 551 -39.74 24.05 -3.36
CA GLY A 551 -41.20 24.20 -3.37
C GLY A 551 -41.70 25.65 -3.46
N SER A 552 -40.80 26.61 -3.66
CA SER A 552 -41.07 28.03 -3.96
C SER A 552 -40.77 28.30 -5.42
#